data_AF-A0A7J0ARF5-F1
#
_entry.id   AF-A0A7J0ARF5-F1
#
_cell.length_a   1.000
_cell.length_b   1.000
_cell.length_c   1.000
_cell.angle_alpha   90.00
_cell.angle_beta   90.00
_cell.angle_gamma   90.00
#
_symmetry.space_group_name_H-M   'P 1'
#
loop_
_entity.id
_entity.type
_entity.pdbx_description
1 polymer ?
#
loop_
_entity_poly.entity_id
_entity_poly.type
_entity_poly.pdbx_seq_one_letter_code
_entity_poly.pdbx_strand_id
1 'polypeptide(L)'
;MEKEKREAIIRLIKKEVVPAIGCTEPAAVSLAVAKATEMLGTVPEKITLSLSGNIIKNAMGVGIPGTGMIGLPIAVALGALVGKSEYGLEVLKDVDEVAVEAGRRYISENRIFISHCEDAVSNLHIDVVAEGGGESARAVISGSHQNFIYLERNGAVLLDKGAVADSAEGGDDVVLDAATVYQFATETPVDDIRFILEAKRLNLAAAELGLKGGYGHSLGAALNRGHGLIGDSPLEHIMSMTSAACDARMGGAPIAVMSNSGSGNQGITATMPVVSYATDINATEEQTVRALVLSHLTSIYIKQSLGRLSALCGCVVASTGASAALVYLMGGGFAQVCAAIKNMVANLTGMICDGAKPACSMKISSGVSTSVMSAMLAMNGTCVSSGEGIISEDIDKTIHNLTSIGREAMQETDKLVLRIMVDK
;
A
#
# COMPACT_ATOMS: atom_id res chain seq x y z
N MET A 1 3.30 1.71 -31.06
CA MET A 1 3.18 0.44 -30.30
C MET A 1 2.15 -0.50 -30.93
N GLU A 2 2.41 -1.80 -31.00
CA GLU A 2 1.47 -2.81 -31.51
C GLU A 2 0.22 -2.94 -30.60
N LYS A 3 -0.94 -3.25 -31.20
CA LYS A 3 -2.22 -3.32 -30.49
C LYS A 3 -2.22 -4.36 -29.37
N GLU A 4 -1.63 -5.54 -29.60
CA GLU A 4 -1.57 -6.61 -28.61
C GLU A 4 -0.75 -6.21 -27.37
N LYS A 5 0.44 -5.60 -27.58
CA LYS A 5 1.27 -5.07 -26.48
C LYS A 5 0.52 -4.00 -25.69
N ARG A 6 -0.21 -3.11 -26.38
CA ARG A 6 -1.04 -2.08 -25.74
C ARG A 6 -2.15 -2.68 -24.88
N GLU A 7 -2.88 -3.66 -25.40
CA GLU A 7 -3.93 -4.36 -24.64
C GLU A 7 -3.38 -5.13 -23.44
N ALA A 8 -2.18 -5.73 -23.56
CA ALA A 8 -1.50 -6.38 -22.45
C ALA A 8 -1.14 -5.39 -21.32
N ILE A 9 -0.62 -4.21 -21.67
CA ILE A 9 -0.32 -3.15 -20.69
C ILE A 9 -1.62 -2.63 -20.03
N ILE A 10 -2.71 -2.46 -20.78
CA ILE A 10 -4.01 -2.09 -20.21
C ILE A 10 -4.48 -3.12 -19.18
N ARG A 11 -4.38 -4.42 -19.51
CA ARG A 11 -4.71 -5.50 -18.56
C ARG A 11 -3.84 -5.45 -17.31
N LEU A 12 -2.54 -5.20 -17.47
CA LEU A 12 -1.61 -5.06 -16.36
C LEU A 12 -2.00 -3.87 -15.45
N ILE A 13 -2.28 -2.70 -16.01
CA ILE A 13 -2.72 -1.54 -15.21
C ILE A 13 -4.01 -1.86 -14.46
N LYS A 14 -5.00 -2.48 -15.12
CA LYS A 14 -6.28 -2.83 -14.49
C LYS A 14 -6.14 -3.90 -13.39
N LYS A 15 -5.12 -4.75 -13.48
CA LYS A 15 -4.78 -5.75 -12.45
C LYS A 15 -4.13 -5.09 -11.23
N GLU A 16 -3.24 -4.12 -11.46
CA GLU A 16 -2.40 -3.53 -10.40
C GLU A 16 -2.99 -2.24 -9.78
N VAL A 17 -3.90 -1.56 -10.50
CA VAL A 17 -4.56 -0.31 -10.11
C VAL A 17 -6.03 -0.59 -9.84
N VAL A 18 -6.33 -1.02 -8.61
CA VAL A 18 -7.66 -1.46 -8.18
C VAL A 18 -8.11 -0.71 -6.91
N PRO A 19 -9.42 -0.54 -6.68
CA PRO A 19 -9.92 0.03 -5.43
C PRO A 19 -9.54 -0.83 -4.22
N ALA A 20 -9.19 -0.18 -3.12
CA ALA A 20 -8.88 -0.81 -1.84
C ALA A 20 -9.49 -0.01 -0.68
N ILE A 21 -10.09 -0.70 0.28
CA ILE A 21 -10.61 -0.10 1.52
C ILE A 21 -9.73 -0.58 2.68
N GLY A 22 -9.24 0.34 3.51
CA GLY A 22 -8.38 0.01 4.64
C GLY A 22 -7.07 -0.71 4.27
N CYS A 23 -6.54 -1.50 5.22
CA CYS A 23 -5.53 -2.52 4.96
C CYS A 23 -6.21 -3.89 5.01
N THR A 24 -5.83 -4.79 4.10
CA THR A 24 -6.42 -6.13 3.99
C THR A 24 -5.88 -7.08 5.05
N GLU A 25 -4.71 -6.80 5.62
CA GLU A 25 -4.06 -7.66 6.61
C GLU A 25 -4.82 -7.72 7.94
N PRO A 26 -5.25 -6.61 8.58
CA PRO A 26 -6.14 -6.68 9.74
C PRO A 26 -7.44 -7.44 9.46
N ALA A 27 -8.06 -7.20 8.30
CA ALA A 27 -9.31 -7.84 7.92
C ALA A 27 -9.14 -9.36 7.75
N ALA A 28 -8.02 -9.81 7.15
CA ALA A 28 -7.70 -11.22 7.03
C ALA A 28 -7.49 -11.89 8.41
N VAL A 29 -6.88 -11.17 9.37
CA VAL A 29 -6.76 -11.68 10.75
C VAL A 29 -8.12 -11.77 11.42
N SER A 30 -8.95 -10.73 11.31
CA SER A 30 -10.33 -10.76 11.82
C SER A 30 -11.15 -11.89 11.19
N LEU A 31 -10.95 -12.18 9.90
CA LEU A 31 -11.60 -13.28 9.18
C LEU A 31 -11.18 -14.65 9.73
N ALA A 32 -9.88 -14.86 9.98
CA ALA A 32 -9.39 -16.10 10.59
C ALA A 32 -9.95 -16.29 12.02
N VAL A 33 -9.98 -15.21 12.81
CA VAL A 33 -10.52 -15.23 14.18
C VAL A 33 -12.02 -15.47 14.20
N ALA A 34 -12.78 -14.81 13.33
CA ALA A 34 -14.21 -15.04 13.19
C ALA A 34 -14.50 -16.50 12.85
N LYS A 35 -13.74 -17.08 11.91
CA LYS A 35 -13.92 -18.47 11.52
C LYS A 35 -13.61 -19.44 12.67
N ALA A 36 -12.51 -19.22 13.40
CA ALA A 36 -12.18 -20.03 14.57
C ALA A 36 -13.27 -19.93 15.65
N THR A 37 -13.80 -18.72 15.87
CA THR A 37 -14.86 -18.47 16.87
C THR A 37 -16.18 -19.13 16.50
N GLU A 38 -16.61 -19.03 15.23
CA GLU A 38 -17.80 -19.71 14.73
C GLU A 38 -17.70 -21.24 14.89
N MET A 39 -16.51 -21.82 14.66
CA MET A 39 -16.27 -23.25 14.85
C MET A 39 -16.28 -23.64 16.34
N LEU A 40 -15.73 -22.80 17.21
CA LEU A 40 -15.77 -23.00 18.66
C LEU A 40 -17.21 -22.93 19.20
N GLY A 41 -18.05 -22.06 18.63
CA GLY A 41 -19.47 -21.93 18.99
C GLY A 41 -19.74 -21.12 20.27
N THR A 42 -18.70 -20.54 20.87
CA THR A 42 -18.78 -19.62 22.00
C THR A 42 -17.74 -18.52 21.85
N VAL A 43 -17.90 -17.42 22.60
CA VAL A 43 -16.88 -16.36 22.67
C VAL A 43 -15.61 -16.94 23.30
N PRO A 44 -14.44 -16.86 22.64
CA PRO A 44 -13.22 -17.45 23.17
C PRO A 44 -12.81 -16.79 24.49
N GLU A 45 -12.34 -17.61 25.43
CA GLU A 45 -11.67 -17.16 26.67
C GLU A 45 -10.21 -16.80 26.40
N LYS A 46 -9.61 -17.44 25.39
CA LYS A 46 -8.23 -17.19 24.94
C LYS A 46 -8.10 -17.36 23.44
N ILE A 47 -7.33 -16.46 22.82
CA ILE A 47 -6.98 -16.50 21.40
C ILE A 47 -5.46 -16.41 21.28
N THR A 48 -4.87 -17.40 20.63
CA THR A 48 -3.44 -17.43 20.30
C THR A 48 -3.29 -17.28 18.79
N LEU A 49 -2.47 -16.33 18.34
CA LEU A 49 -2.20 -16.07 16.94
C LEU A 49 -0.71 -16.25 16.64
N SER A 50 -0.39 -17.03 15.61
CA SER A 50 0.95 -17.11 15.04
C SER A 50 0.93 -16.55 13.62
N LEU A 51 1.64 -15.46 13.40
CA LEU A 51 1.51 -14.63 12.19
C LEU A 51 2.84 -14.50 11.46
N SER A 52 2.81 -14.57 10.14
CA SER A 52 3.93 -14.17 9.28
C SER A 52 4.35 -12.72 9.54
N GLY A 53 5.63 -12.41 9.35
CA GLY A 53 6.16 -11.06 9.55
C GLY A 53 5.41 -9.98 8.76
N ASN A 54 5.00 -10.24 7.52
CA ASN A 54 4.29 -9.25 6.71
C ASN A 54 2.90 -8.92 7.27
N ILE A 55 2.16 -9.91 7.79
CA ILE A 55 0.89 -9.67 8.48
C ILE A 55 1.12 -8.79 9.71
N ILE A 56 2.15 -9.09 10.52
CA ILE A 56 2.49 -8.27 11.70
C ILE A 56 2.79 -6.83 11.25
N LYS A 57 3.67 -6.62 10.28
CA LYS A 57 4.03 -5.28 9.80
C LYS A 57 2.83 -4.45 9.35
N ASN A 58 1.94 -5.06 8.56
CA ASN A 58 0.87 -4.31 7.90
C ASN A 58 -0.42 -4.23 8.74
N ALA A 59 -0.55 -5.03 9.80
CA ALA A 59 -1.73 -5.02 10.66
C ALA A 59 -1.50 -4.38 12.04
N MET A 60 -0.28 -4.35 12.57
CA MET A 60 -0.02 -3.92 13.94
C MET A 60 -0.28 -2.42 14.19
N GLY A 61 0.00 -1.55 13.22
CA GLY A 61 0.04 -0.10 13.43
C GLY A 61 -1.05 0.69 12.70
N VAL A 62 -2.00 0.03 12.03
CA VAL A 62 -2.98 0.68 11.15
C VAL A 62 -4.32 0.92 11.85
N GLY A 63 -5.00 2.03 11.51
CA GLY A 63 -6.37 2.27 11.96
C GLY A 63 -7.35 1.24 11.39
N ILE A 64 -8.25 0.73 12.23
CA ILE A 64 -9.29 -0.21 11.82
C ILE A 64 -10.55 0.57 11.44
N PRO A 65 -11.04 0.45 10.18
CA PRO A 65 -12.18 1.21 9.70
C PRO A 65 -13.40 1.15 10.61
N GLY A 66 -14.01 2.31 10.88
CA GLY A 66 -15.24 2.41 11.68
C GLY A 66 -15.06 2.29 13.19
N THR A 67 -13.85 1.98 13.70
CA THR A 67 -13.61 1.75 15.13
C THR A 67 -13.01 2.93 15.88
N GLY A 68 -12.33 3.84 15.16
CA GLY A 68 -11.48 4.88 15.77
C GLY A 68 -10.27 4.34 16.54
N MET A 69 -9.99 3.04 16.44
CA MET A 69 -8.89 2.35 17.12
C MET A 69 -7.82 1.91 16.13
N ILE A 70 -6.61 1.71 16.66
CA ILE A 70 -5.43 1.32 15.89
C ILE A 70 -4.97 -0.07 16.35
N GLY A 71 -4.63 -0.89 15.37
CA GLY A 71 -3.80 -2.06 15.54
C GLY A 71 -4.53 -3.38 15.63
N LEU A 72 -3.71 -4.43 15.73
CA LEU A 72 -4.14 -5.80 15.63
C LEU A 72 -5.03 -6.30 16.78
N PRO A 73 -4.83 -5.91 18.06
CA PRO A 73 -5.66 -6.40 19.16
C PRO A 73 -7.16 -6.10 18.99
N ILE A 74 -7.51 -4.91 18.49
CA ILE A 74 -8.91 -4.56 18.25
C ILE A 74 -9.50 -5.31 17.04
N ALA A 75 -8.71 -5.53 15.98
CA ALA A 75 -9.13 -6.35 14.85
C ALA A 75 -9.43 -7.80 15.28
N VAL A 76 -8.60 -8.38 16.15
CA VAL A 76 -8.81 -9.71 16.73
C VAL A 76 -10.06 -9.74 17.61
N ALA A 77 -10.19 -8.79 18.54
CA ALA A 77 -11.33 -8.74 19.46
C ALA A 77 -12.66 -8.61 18.71
N LEU A 78 -12.75 -7.71 17.71
CA LEU A 78 -13.96 -7.56 16.91
C LEU A 78 -14.23 -8.78 16.03
N GLY A 79 -13.18 -9.40 15.49
CA GLY A 79 -13.30 -10.68 14.77
C GLY A 79 -13.94 -11.77 15.62
N ALA A 80 -13.59 -11.84 16.91
CA ALA A 80 -14.15 -12.82 17.84
C ALA A 80 -15.58 -12.48 18.32
N LEU A 81 -15.89 -11.20 18.49
CA LEU A 81 -17.16 -10.78 19.12
C LEU A 81 -18.30 -10.62 18.11
N VAL A 82 -18.02 -10.04 16.95
CA VAL A 82 -19.04 -9.64 15.98
C VAL A 82 -18.67 -9.99 14.53
N GLY A 83 -17.45 -10.47 14.30
CA GLY A 83 -16.98 -10.83 12.98
C GLY A 83 -17.77 -11.99 12.38
N LYS A 84 -18.05 -11.91 11.08
CA LYS A 84 -18.73 -12.98 10.33
C LYS A 84 -17.89 -13.44 9.16
N SER A 85 -17.50 -14.72 9.17
CA SER A 85 -16.58 -15.25 8.17
C SER A 85 -17.16 -15.29 6.76
N GLU A 86 -18.49 -15.35 6.64
CA GLU A 86 -19.22 -15.28 5.38
C GLU A 86 -19.02 -13.96 4.60
N TYR A 87 -18.56 -12.88 5.26
CA TYR A 87 -18.30 -11.59 4.60
C TYR A 87 -16.90 -11.48 3.99
N GLY A 88 -16.05 -12.49 4.14
CA GLY A 88 -14.68 -12.44 3.62
C GLY A 88 -13.91 -11.26 4.21
N LEU A 89 -13.32 -10.41 3.37
CA LEU A 89 -12.57 -9.23 3.85
C LEU A 89 -13.45 -8.09 4.40
N GLU A 90 -14.77 -8.19 4.26
CA GLU A 90 -15.73 -7.29 4.91
C GLU A 90 -16.23 -7.85 6.26
N VAL A 91 -15.47 -8.76 6.89
CA VAL A 91 -15.79 -9.42 8.18
C VAL A 91 -16.22 -8.46 9.29
N LEU A 92 -15.78 -7.21 9.25
CA LEU A 92 -16.08 -6.17 10.25
C LEU A 92 -17.13 -5.13 9.78
N LYS A 93 -17.87 -5.36 8.69
CA LYS A 93 -18.78 -4.32 8.14
C LYS A 93 -19.97 -3.96 9.06
N ASP A 94 -20.34 -4.85 9.97
CA ASP A 94 -21.45 -4.66 10.92
C ASP A 94 -20.97 -4.12 12.29
N VAL A 95 -19.71 -3.69 12.41
CA VAL A 95 -19.18 -3.15 13.67
C VAL A 95 -19.86 -1.82 14.00
N ASP A 96 -20.35 -1.72 15.23
CA ASP A 96 -20.91 -0.52 15.84
C ASP A 96 -20.14 -0.10 17.10
N GLU A 97 -20.54 1.02 17.71
CA GLU A 97 -19.89 1.55 18.92
C GLU A 97 -19.98 0.58 20.11
N VAL A 98 -21.06 -0.22 20.19
CA VAL A 98 -21.26 -1.21 21.26
C VAL A 98 -20.25 -2.35 21.13
N ALA A 99 -20.04 -2.84 19.90
CA ALA A 99 -19.04 -3.85 19.59
C ALA A 99 -17.62 -3.34 19.86
N VAL A 100 -17.33 -2.07 19.54
CA VAL A 100 -16.03 -1.45 19.83
C VAL A 100 -15.75 -1.41 21.34
N GLU A 101 -16.73 -1.00 22.15
CA GLU A 101 -16.56 -0.97 23.61
C GLU A 101 -16.42 -2.38 24.21
N ALA A 102 -17.18 -3.36 23.70
CA ALA A 102 -16.99 -4.76 24.06
C ALA A 102 -15.58 -5.27 23.67
N GLY A 103 -15.08 -4.87 22.51
CA GLY A 103 -13.72 -5.16 22.06
C GLY A 103 -12.65 -4.57 22.97
N ARG A 104 -12.80 -3.32 23.43
CA ARG A 104 -11.88 -2.69 24.40
C ARG A 104 -11.77 -3.49 25.69
N ARG A 105 -12.91 -3.92 26.22
CA ARG A 105 -12.98 -4.76 27.42
C ARG A 105 -12.33 -6.13 27.18
N TYR A 106 -12.62 -6.78 26.06
CA TYR A 106 -12.02 -8.05 25.67
C TYR A 106 -10.47 -7.99 25.61
N ILE A 107 -9.92 -6.88 25.11
CA ILE A 107 -8.47 -6.62 25.12
C ILE A 107 -7.96 -6.44 26.55
N SER A 108 -8.65 -5.64 27.38
CA SER A 108 -8.22 -5.37 28.77
C SER A 108 -8.18 -6.61 29.66
N GLU A 109 -8.91 -7.65 29.29
CA GLU A 109 -8.93 -8.95 29.97
C GLU A 109 -7.75 -9.86 29.58
N ASN A 110 -6.81 -9.39 28.74
CA ASN A 110 -5.60 -10.11 28.30
C ASN A 110 -5.89 -11.47 27.66
N ARG A 111 -6.96 -11.55 26.86
CA ARG A 111 -7.37 -12.79 26.17
C ARG A 111 -6.60 -13.08 24.88
N ILE A 112 -5.81 -12.13 24.38
CA ILE A 112 -5.19 -12.17 23.05
C ILE A 112 -3.68 -12.31 23.17
N PHE A 113 -3.11 -13.33 22.54
CA PHE A 113 -1.67 -13.61 22.51
C PHE A 113 -1.22 -13.68 21.05
N ILE A 114 -0.30 -12.79 20.65
CA ILE A 114 0.19 -12.70 19.27
C ILE A 114 1.69 -13.03 19.26
N SER A 115 2.09 -13.93 18.37
CA SER A 115 3.49 -14.31 18.15
C SER A 115 3.86 -14.28 16.67
N HIS A 116 5.16 -14.10 16.40
CA HIS A 116 5.72 -14.19 15.06
C HIS A 116 5.98 -15.66 14.68
N CYS A 117 5.53 -16.06 13.49
CA CYS A 117 5.84 -17.34 12.87
C CYS A 117 7.10 -17.18 12.01
N GLU A 118 8.27 -17.53 12.58
CA GLU A 118 9.56 -17.38 11.89
C GLU A 118 9.68 -18.29 10.64
N ASP A 119 9.10 -19.48 10.70
CA ASP A 119 9.11 -20.48 9.63
C ASP A 119 7.82 -20.47 8.78
N ALA A 120 7.18 -19.30 8.64
CA ALA A 120 5.94 -19.18 7.88
C ALA A 120 6.13 -19.64 6.43
N VAL A 121 5.27 -20.57 5.98
CA VAL A 121 5.29 -21.17 4.63
C VAL A 121 4.95 -20.19 3.51
N SER A 122 4.40 -19.02 3.85
CA SER A 122 4.04 -17.95 2.94
C SER A 122 4.22 -16.61 3.67
N ASN A 123 4.48 -15.57 2.88
CA ASN A 123 4.50 -14.20 3.39
C ASN A 123 3.15 -13.76 3.94
N LEU A 124 2.07 -14.42 3.52
CA LEU A 124 0.76 -14.30 4.12
C LEU A 124 0.47 -15.61 4.85
N HIS A 125 0.64 -15.57 6.16
CA HIS A 125 0.31 -16.67 7.05
C HIS A 125 -0.33 -16.14 8.33
N ILE A 126 -1.48 -16.71 8.67
CA ILE A 126 -2.28 -16.39 9.85
C ILE A 126 -2.77 -17.72 10.42
N ASP A 127 -2.24 -18.11 11.57
CA ASP A 127 -2.68 -19.31 12.31
C ASP A 127 -3.32 -18.86 13.62
N VAL A 128 -4.61 -19.16 13.79
CA VAL A 128 -5.40 -18.76 14.95
C VAL A 128 -5.89 -20.00 15.69
N VAL A 129 -5.66 -20.04 17.00
CA VAL A 129 -6.26 -21.00 17.93
C VAL A 129 -7.14 -20.25 18.90
N ALA A 130 -8.44 -20.59 18.92
CA ALA A 130 -9.43 -20.07 19.85
C ALA A 130 -9.80 -21.17 20.86
N GLU A 131 -9.82 -20.81 22.15
CA GLU A 131 -10.08 -21.73 23.27
C GLU A 131 -11.18 -21.16 24.17
N GLY A 132 -12.10 -22.00 24.65
CA GLY A 132 -13.15 -21.59 25.59
C GLY A 132 -14.06 -22.76 26.00
N GLY A 133 -14.54 -22.79 27.24
CA GLY A 133 -15.43 -23.85 27.73
C GLY A 133 -14.84 -25.27 27.68
N GLY A 134 -13.51 -25.41 27.66
CA GLY A 134 -12.81 -26.70 27.51
C GLY A 134 -12.73 -27.22 26.06
N GLU A 135 -13.21 -26.45 25.09
CA GLU A 135 -13.10 -26.75 23.66
C GLU A 135 -12.04 -25.88 22.98
N SER A 136 -11.60 -26.30 21.79
CA SER A 136 -10.68 -25.54 20.95
C SER A 136 -11.06 -25.60 19.47
N ALA A 137 -10.74 -24.52 18.75
CA ALA A 137 -10.87 -24.45 17.31
C ALA A 137 -9.66 -23.73 16.69
N ARG A 138 -9.17 -24.24 15.56
CA ARG A 138 -8.02 -23.67 14.85
C ARG A 138 -8.40 -23.32 13.41
N ALA A 139 -7.99 -22.14 12.95
CA ALA A 139 -8.18 -21.69 11.58
C ALA A 139 -6.88 -21.10 11.03
N VAL A 140 -6.48 -21.55 9.82
CA VAL A 140 -5.26 -21.10 9.16
C VAL A 140 -5.58 -20.53 7.78
N ILE A 141 -5.19 -19.27 7.57
CA ILE A 141 -5.21 -18.60 6.26
C ILE A 141 -3.78 -18.49 5.75
N SER A 142 -3.52 -18.90 4.51
CA SER A 142 -2.19 -18.74 3.91
C SER A 142 -2.21 -18.59 2.38
N GLY A 143 -1.18 -17.93 1.83
CA GLY A 143 -1.02 -17.66 0.39
C GLY A 143 -1.85 -16.49 -0.13
N SER A 144 -3.12 -16.38 0.27
CA SER A 144 -3.97 -15.22 -0.03
C SER A 144 -4.87 -14.85 1.15
N HIS A 145 -5.31 -13.60 1.21
CA HIS A 145 -6.01 -13.00 2.37
C HIS A 145 -7.33 -13.69 2.77
N GLN A 146 -7.89 -14.56 1.92
CA GLN A 146 -9.14 -15.29 2.19
C GLN A 146 -9.01 -16.82 2.02
N ASN A 147 -7.80 -17.32 1.73
CA ASN A 147 -7.60 -18.74 1.47
C ASN A 147 -7.37 -19.53 2.77
N PHE A 148 -8.46 -20.08 3.31
CA PHE A 148 -8.37 -21.07 4.38
C PHE A 148 -7.70 -22.35 3.86
N ILE A 149 -6.58 -22.72 4.49
CA ILE A 149 -5.81 -23.93 4.17
C ILE A 149 -6.02 -25.03 5.21
N TYR A 150 -6.36 -24.68 6.45
CA TYR A 150 -6.56 -25.63 7.54
C TYR A 150 -7.65 -25.16 8.49
N LEU A 151 -8.57 -26.05 8.85
CA LEU A 151 -9.63 -25.82 9.84
C LEU A 151 -9.78 -27.06 10.72
N GLU A 152 -9.83 -26.88 12.04
CA GLU A 152 -9.93 -27.96 13.01
C GLU A 152 -10.79 -27.55 14.21
N ARG A 153 -11.56 -28.49 14.76
CA ARG A 153 -12.30 -28.33 16.03
C ARG A 153 -12.06 -29.54 16.93
N ASN A 154 -11.62 -29.31 18.17
CA ASN A 154 -11.38 -30.36 19.16
C ASN A 154 -10.54 -31.55 18.63
N GLY A 155 -9.50 -31.28 17.82
CA GLY A 155 -8.68 -32.32 17.19
C GLY A 155 -9.26 -32.96 15.92
N ALA A 156 -10.52 -32.66 15.56
CA ALA A 156 -11.14 -33.13 14.33
C ALA A 156 -10.89 -32.15 13.18
N VAL A 157 -10.16 -32.60 12.16
CA VAL A 157 -9.85 -31.81 10.96
C VAL A 157 -11.09 -31.69 10.07
N LEU A 158 -11.49 -30.46 9.77
CA LEU A 158 -12.63 -30.13 8.91
C LEU A 158 -12.17 -29.75 7.49
N LEU A 159 -10.96 -29.19 7.37
CA LEU A 159 -10.34 -28.82 6.10
C LEU A 159 -8.83 -28.97 6.24
N ASP A 160 -8.19 -29.59 5.26
CA ASP A 160 -6.74 -29.58 5.09
C ASP A 160 -6.42 -29.58 3.59
N LYS A 161 -5.92 -28.44 3.08
CA LYS A 161 -5.47 -28.27 1.70
C LYS A 161 -3.94 -28.43 1.56
N GLY A 162 -3.23 -28.66 2.67
CA GLY A 162 -1.78 -28.56 2.75
C GLY A 162 -1.25 -27.12 2.69
N ALA A 163 0.02 -26.94 3.02
CA ALA A 163 0.73 -25.68 2.83
C ALA A 163 0.94 -25.43 1.33
N VAL A 164 0.22 -24.47 0.77
CA VAL A 164 0.47 -23.98 -0.58
C VAL A 164 1.39 -22.77 -0.45
N ALA A 165 2.65 -22.91 -0.87
CA ALA A 165 3.54 -21.77 -1.04
C ALA A 165 2.87 -20.75 -1.98
N ASP A 166 3.19 -19.46 -1.82
CA ASP A 166 2.66 -18.39 -2.67
C ASP A 166 2.66 -18.86 -4.13
N SER A 167 1.47 -19.06 -4.72
CA SER A 167 1.40 -19.28 -6.16
C SER A 167 1.99 -18.03 -6.78
N ALA A 168 3.12 -18.17 -7.46
CA ALA A 168 3.73 -17.08 -8.20
C ALA A 168 2.73 -16.63 -9.28
N GLU A 169 1.84 -15.70 -8.93
CA GLU A 169 1.01 -14.95 -9.87
C GLU A 169 1.92 -14.01 -10.66
N GLY A 170 2.75 -14.56 -11.55
CA GLY A 170 3.74 -13.77 -12.28
C GLY A 170 4.25 -14.40 -13.56
N GLY A 171 3.54 -15.39 -14.12
CA GLY A 171 4.03 -16.15 -15.27
C GLY A 171 3.84 -15.51 -16.65
N ASP A 172 3.00 -14.48 -16.80
CA ASP A 172 2.52 -14.05 -18.14
C ASP A 172 2.32 -12.53 -18.29
N ASP A 173 2.80 -11.73 -17.32
CA ASP A 173 2.67 -10.27 -17.39
C ASP A 173 3.70 -9.68 -18.37
N VAL A 174 3.29 -8.65 -19.11
CA VAL A 174 4.17 -7.94 -20.05
C VAL A 174 5.37 -7.32 -19.33
N VAL A 175 6.57 -7.59 -19.81
CA VAL A 175 7.80 -6.96 -19.30
C VAL A 175 7.87 -5.51 -19.78
N LEU A 176 8.04 -4.58 -18.83
CA LEU A 176 8.12 -3.15 -19.10
C LEU A 176 9.59 -2.69 -19.09
N ASP A 177 9.87 -1.70 -19.93
CA ASP A 177 11.07 -0.86 -19.90
C ASP A 177 10.65 0.62 -19.90
N ALA A 178 11.54 1.53 -19.51
CA ALA A 178 11.21 2.94 -19.37
C ALA A 178 10.66 3.56 -20.68
N ALA A 179 11.20 3.16 -21.83
CA ALA A 179 10.77 3.65 -23.13
C ALA A 179 9.34 3.20 -23.47
N THR A 180 9.01 1.93 -23.24
CA THR A 180 7.68 1.33 -23.41
C THR A 180 6.67 2.04 -22.52
N VAL A 181 7.02 2.31 -21.25
CA VAL A 181 6.15 3.02 -20.31
C VAL A 181 5.83 4.43 -20.82
N TYR A 182 6.84 5.19 -21.22
CA TYR A 182 6.65 6.55 -21.74
C TYR A 182 5.85 6.57 -23.04
N GLN A 183 6.19 5.68 -23.98
CA GLN A 183 5.49 5.55 -25.26
C GLN A 183 4.01 5.19 -25.03
N PHE A 184 3.74 4.21 -24.18
CA PHE A 184 2.37 3.79 -23.89
C PHE A 184 1.54 4.95 -23.34
N ALA A 185 2.06 5.69 -22.35
CA ALA A 185 1.34 6.79 -21.74
C ALA A 185 1.06 7.95 -22.71
N THR A 186 2.02 8.25 -23.60
CA THR A 186 1.96 9.43 -24.48
C THR A 186 1.31 9.18 -25.84
N GLU A 187 1.32 7.95 -26.36
CA GLU A 187 0.82 7.64 -27.72
C GLU A 187 -0.48 6.81 -27.75
N THR A 188 -0.86 6.16 -26.65
CA THR A 188 -2.11 5.37 -26.60
C THR A 188 -3.33 6.29 -26.80
N PRO A 189 -4.34 5.88 -27.58
CA PRO A 189 -5.61 6.61 -27.66
C PRO A 189 -6.17 6.89 -26.27
N VAL A 190 -6.48 8.16 -25.99
CA VAL A 190 -6.86 8.59 -24.63
C VAL A 190 -8.08 7.85 -24.09
N ASP A 191 -9.04 7.51 -24.97
CA ASP A 191 -10.25 6.78 -24.60
C ASP A 191 -9.94 5.37 -24.06
N ASP A 192 -8.90 4.71 -24.55
CA ASP A 192 -8.49 3.36 -24.11
C ASP A 192 -7.91 3.37 -22.68
N ILE A 193 -7.44 4.54 -22.22
CA ILE A 193 -6.76 4.72 -20.93
C ILE A 193 -7.49 5.69 -19.97
N ARG A 194 -8.63 6.25 -20.40
CA ARG A 194 -9.45 7.18 -19.60
C ARG A 194 -9.95 6.54 -18.29
N PHE A 195 -10.01 5.21 -18.21
CA PHE A 195 -10.38 4.48 -16.99
C PHE A 195 -9.51 4.85 -15.77
N ILE A 196 -8.30 5.37 -15.97
CA ILE A 196 -7.41 5.82 -14.88
C ILE A 196 -8.00 6.99 -14.07
N LEU A 197 -8.98 7.73 -14.62
CA LEU A 197 -9.66 8.83 -13.90
C LEU A 197 -10.40 8.35 -12.65
N GLU A 198 -10.72 7.06 -12.56
CA GLU A 198 -11.26 6.48 -11.33
C GLU A 198 -10.26 6.58 -10.16
N ALA A 199 -8.95 6.52 -10.45
CA ALA A 199 -7.92 6.76 -9.45
C ALA A 199 -8.00 8.19 -8.90
N LYS A 200 -8.12 9.18 -9.79
CA LYS A 200 -8.34 10.59 -9.43
C LYS A 200 -9.58 10.73 -8.54
N ARG A 201 -10.71 10.14 -8.94
CA ARG A 201 -11.98 10.26 -8.20
C ARG A 201 -11.86 9.73 -6.77
N LEU A 202 -11.37 8.51 -6.59
CA LEU A 202 -11.26 7.88 -5.27
C LEU A 202 -10.25 8.58 -4.37
N ASN A 203 -9.04 8.85 -4.89
CA ASN A 203 -7.97 9.42 -4.07
C ASN A 203 -8.21 10.89 -3.74
N LEU A 204 -8.87 11.65 -4.62
CA LEU A 204 -9.30 13.02 -4.33
C LEU A 204 -10.35 13.04 -3.21
N ALA A 205 -11.34 12.14 -3.25
CA ALA A 205 -12.33 12.02 -2.18
C ALA A 205 -11.68 11.69 -0.83
N ALA A 206 -10.63 10.84 -0.82
CA ALA A 206 -9.85 10.56 0.39
C ALA A 206 -9.06 11.77 0.89
N ALA A 207 -8.48 12.56 0.00
CA ALA A 207 -7.80 13.79 0.36
C ALA A 207 -8.77 14.80 0.99
N GLU A 208 -9.93 15.03 0.36
CA GLU A 208 -10.95 15.95 0.86
C GLU A 208 -11.50 15.52 2.23
N LEU A 209 -11.70 14.22 2.44
CA LEU A 209 -12.08 13.68 3.76
C LEU A 209 -10.98 13.89 4.80
N GLY A 210 -9.72 13.62 4.42
CA GLY A 210 -8.56 13.79 5.28
C GLY A 210 -8.32 15.24 5.71
N LEU A 211 -8.62 16.22 4.86
CA LEU A 211 -8.51 17.64 5.18
C LEU A 211 -9.60 18.13 6.15
N LYS A 212 -10.81 17.54 6.07
CA LYS A 212 -11.94 17.90 6.94
C LYS A 212 -11.85 17.25 8.33
N GLY A 213 -11.24 16.07 8.42
CA GLY A 213 -11.18 15.26 9.64
C GLY A 213 -9.87 15.34 10.43
N GLY A 214 -9.89 14.83 11.66
CA GLY A 214 -8.71 14.63 12.51
C GLY A 214 -8.17 13.21 12.40
N TYR A 215 -7.81 12.77 11.20
CA TYR A 215 -7.31 11.40 10.97
C TYR A 215 -5.78 11.33 11.11
N GLY A 216 -5.28 10.17 11.54
CA GLY A 216 -3.85 9.90 11.63
C GLY A 216 -3.09 10.97 12.40
N HIS A 217 -2.05 11.54 11.79
CA HIS A 217 -1.34 12.70 12.35
C HIS A 217 -1.85 14.05 11.82
N SER A 218 -2.87 14.02 10.95
CA SER A 218 -3.45 15.20 10.29
C SER A 218 -2.38 16.07 9.61
N LEU A 219 -1.35 15.44 9.05
CA LEU A 219 -0.24 16.11 8.39
C LEU A 219 -0.73 16.94 7.20
N GLY A 220 -1.66 16.39 6.40
CA GLY A 220 -2.22 17.14 5.27
C GLY A 220 -2.85 18.48 5.70
N ALA A 221 -3.67 18.45 6.75
CA ALA A 221 -4.27 19.66 7.32
C ALA A 221 -3.25 20.59 7.99
N ALA A 222 -2.21 20.03 8.63
CA ALA A 222 -1.14 20.81 9.24
C ALA A 222 -0.30 21.57 8.19
N LEU A 223 0.02 20.93 7.06
CA LEU A 223 0.73 21.54 5.93
C LEU A 223 -0.12 22.67 5.31
N ASN A 224 -1.42 22.44 5.12
CA ASN A 224 -2.35 23.43 4.59
C ASN A 224 -2.48 24.68 5.47
N ARG A 225 -2.30 24.50 6.78
CA ARG A 225 -2.28 25.60 7.76
C ARG A 225 -0.88 26.07 8.11
N GLY A 226 0.14 25.73 7.31
CA GLY A 226 1.57 25.84 7.63
C GLY A 226 2.12 27.25 7.93
N HIS A 227 1.26 28.23 8.22
CA HIS A 227 1.57 29.56 8.75
C HIS A 227 2.63 30.32 7.94
N GLY A 228 2.64 30.12 6.62
CA GLY A 228 3.57 30.77 5.69
C GLY A 228 4.94 30.11 5.55
N LEU A 229 5.19 28.94 6.16
CA LEU A 229 6.47 28.23 6.01
C LEU A 229 6.69 27.65 4.60
N ILE A 230 5.63 27.14 3.97
CA ILE A 230 5.67 26.61 2.60
C ILE A 230 4.95 27.57 1.63
N GLY A 231 3.93 28.29 2.11
CA GLY A 231 3.12 29.22 1.32
C GLY A 231 2.11 28.50 0.41
N ASP A 232 1.16 29.27 -0.13
CA ASP A 232 0.23 28.80 -1.16
C ASP A 232 1.01 28.58 -2.47
N SER A 233 1.30 27.31 -2.77
CA SER A 233 2.15 26.91 -3.89
C SER A 233 1.83 25.49 -4.33
N PRO A 234 2.18 25.11 -5.57
CA PRO A 234 1.99 23.73 -6.03
C PRO A 234 2.66 22.67 -5.14
N LEU A 235 3.81 23.00 -4.54
CA LEU A 235 4.48 22.11 -3.60
C LEU A 235 3.62 21.85 -2.35
N GLU A 236 3.03 22.91 -1.78
CA GLU A 236 2.14 22.80 -0.63
C GLU A 236 0.90 21.98 -0.98
N HIS A 237 0.21 22.32 -2.08
CA HIS A 237 -0.99 21.59 -2.52
C HIS A 237 -0.71 20.10 -2.71
N ILE A 238 0.39 19.75 -3.41
CA ILE A 238 0.81 18.36 -3.62
C ILE A 238 1.05 17.65 -2.29
N MET A 239 1.84 18.23 -1.39
CA MET A 239 2.16 17.61 -0.11
C MET A 239 0.92 17.46 0.77
N SER A 240 0.13 18.52 0.90
CA SER A 240 -1.08 18.54 1.71
C SER A 240 -2.11 17.52 1.24
N MET A 241 -2.49 17.56 -0.03
CA MET A 241 -3.53 16.68 -0.59
C MET A 241 -3.11 15.20 -0.54
N THR A 242 -1.84 14.91 -0.84
CA THR A 242 -1.33 13.54 -0.79
C THR A 242 -1.27 13.02 0.64
N SER A 243 -0.77 13.83 1.58
CA SER A 243 -0.72 13.45 3.00
C SER A 243 -2.11 13.32 3.61
N ALA A 244 -3.06 14.18 3.26
CA ALA A 244 -4.44 14.10 3.75
C ALA A 244 -5.13 12.79 3.34
N ALA A 245 -4.98 12.37 2.08
CA ALA A 245 -5.52 11.09 1.62
C ALA A 245 -4.91 9.91 2.40
N CYS A 246 -3.60 9.97 2.67
CA CYS A 246 -2.93 8.95 3.47
C CYS A 246 -3.39 8.98 4.94
N ASP A 247 -3.56 10.17 5.54
CA ASP A 247 -4.04 10.35 6.90
C ASP A 247 -5.44 9.76 7.06
N ALA A 248 -6.37 10.05 6.13
CA ALA A 248 -7.71 9.46 6.12
C ALA A 248 -7.63 7.92 6.09
N ARG A 249 -6.89 7.36 5.14
CA ARG A 249 -6.75 5.90 4.98
C ARG A 249 -6.11 5.24 6.20
N MET A 250 -4.94 5.72 6.62
CA MET A 250 -4.17 5.11 7.71
C MET A 250 -4.75 5.40 9.10
N GLY A 251 -5.56 6.46 9.22
CA GLY A 251 -6.36 6.77 10.39
C GLY A 251 -7.67 5.96 10.49
N GLY A 252 -7.95 5.05 9.56
CA GLY A 252 -9.13 4.19 9.60
C GLY A 252 -10.43 4.86 9.14
N ALA A 253 -10.36 5.86 8.25
CA ALA A 253 -11.55 6.36 7.59
C ALA A 253 -12.18 5.26 6.72
N PRO A 254 -13.52 5.07 6.74
CA PRO A 254 -14.21 4.09 5.92
C PRO A 254 -14.34 4.59 4.47
N ILE A 255 -13.21 4.83 3.80
CA ILE A 255 -13.16 5.31 2.42
C ILE A 255 -12.29 4.42 1.55
N ALA A 256 -12.75 4.21 0.31
CA ALA A 256 -11.97 3.54 -0.72
C ALA A 256 -10.91 4.47 -1.32
N VAL A 257 -9.73 3.92 -1.55
CA VAL A 257 -8.64 4.57 -2.28
C VAL A 257 -8.28 3.69 -3.47
N MET A 258 -7.78 4.29 -4.55
CA MET A 258 -7.21 3.51 -5.63
C MET A 258 -5.80 3.09 -5.26
N SER A 259 -5.50 1.79 -5.30
CA SER A 259 -4.16 1.26 -5.02
C SER A 259 -3.25 1.29 -6.24
N ASN A 260 -1.96 1.04 -6.00
CA ASN A 260 -0.99 0.66 -7.03
C ASN A 260 -0.15 -0.49 -6.47
N SER A 261 -0.03 -1.58 -7.24
CA SER A 261 0.72 -2.79 -6.86
C SER A 261 0.45 -3.26 -5.44
N GLY A 262 -0.84 -3.44 -5.13
CA GLY A 262 -1.33 -3.95 -3.86
C GLY A 262 -1.30 -2.96 -2.69
N SER A 263 -0.95 -1.69 -2.90
CA SER A 263 -0.88 -0.70 -1.83
C SER A 263 -1.67 0.56 -2.11
N GLY A 264 -2.66 0.86 -1.25
CA GLY A 264 -3.43 2.11 -1.31
C GLY A 264 -2.55 3.36 -1.14
N ASN A 265 -1.53 3.30 -0.28
CA ASN A 265 -0.59 4.41 -0.09
C ASN A 265 0.22 4.69 -1.36
N GLN A 266 0.67 3.64 -2.06
CA GLN A 266 1.36 3.82 -3.34
C GLN A 266 0.43 4.40 -4.41
N GLY A 267 -0.83 3.97 -4.44
CA GLY A 267 -1.81 4.55 -5.36
C GLY A 267 -2.09 6.03 -5.07
N ILE A 268 -2.26 6.42 -3.80
CA ILE A 268 -2.37 7.83 -3.38
C ILE A 268 -1.15 8.62 -3.84
N THR A 269 0.06 8.11 -3.59
CA THR A 269 1.31 8.77 -3.98
C THR A 269 1.47 8.88 -5.49
N ALA A 270 1.01 7.89 -6.27
CA ALA A 270 1.04 7.95 -7.73
C ALA A 270 -0.03 8.89 -8.31
N THR A 271 -1.16 9.06 -7.64
CA THR A 271 -2.29 9.87 -8.13
C THR A 271 -2.21 11.33 -7.71
N MET A 272 -2.12 11.60 -6.41
CA MET A 272 -2.43 12.92 -5.87
C MET A 272 -1.46 14.03 -6.28
N PRO A 273 -0.14 13.81 -6.41
CA PRO A 273 0.75 14.82 -6.96
C PRO A 273 0.36 15.25 -8.37
N VAL A 274 -0.06 14.29 -9.21
CA VAL A 274 -0.49 14.55 -10.59
C VAL A 274 -1.80 15.32 -10.60
N VAL A 275 -2.80 14.89 -9.82
CA VAL A 275 -4.10 15.56 -9.75
C VAL A 275 -4.00 16.98 -9.23
N SER A 276 -3.21 17.18 -8.17
CA SER A 276 -2.98 18.49 -7.57
C SER A 276 -2.31 19.44 -8.57
N TYR A 277 -1.16 19.02 -9.13
CA TYR A 277 -0.41 19.86 -10.06
C TYR A 277 -1.16 20.14 -11.37
N ALA A 278 -1.86 19.14 -11.92
CA ALA A 278 -2.71 19.33 -13.10
C ALA A 278 -3.80 20.39 -12.86
N THR A 279 -4.32 20.48 -11.63
CA THR A 279 -5.29 21.50 -11.25
C THR A 279 -4.62 22.88 -11.19
N ASP A 280 -3.46 23.00 -10.56
CA ASP A 280 -2.72 24.27 -10.44
C ASP A 280 -2.38 24.89 -11.80
N ILE A 281 -2.02 24.07 -12.79
CA ILE A 281 -1.64 24.53 -14.13
C ILE A 281 -2.80 24.57 -15.13
N ASN A 282 -4.03 24.27 -14.70
CA ASN A 282 -5.22 24.13 -15.56
C ASN A 282 -4.99 23.17 -16.74
N ALA A 283 -4.37 22.02 -16.47
CA ALA A 283 -4.12 20.99 -17.48
C ALA A 283 -5.44 20.44 -18.04
N THR A 284 -5.42 20.06 -19.32
CA THR A 284 -6.57 19.39 -19.95
C THR A 284 -6.81 18.01 -19.34
N GLU A 285 -8.01 17.46 -19.56
CA GLU A 285 -8.31 16.08 -19.15
C GLU A 285 -7.33 15.10 -19.80
N GLU A 286 -7.01 15.26 -21.08
CA GLU A 286 -6.06 14.37 -21.77
C GLU A 286 -4.67 14.44 -21.14
N GLN A 287 -4.15 15.64 -20.85
CA GLN A 287 -2.87 15.79 -20.15
C GLN A 287 -2.91 15.11 -18.77
N THR A 288 -4.01 15.25 -18.04
CA THR A 288 -4.20 14.61 -16.73
C THR A 288 -4.23 13.08 -16.86
N VAL A 289 -4.97 12.53 -17.83
CA VAL A 289 -5.06 11.07 -18.08
C VAL A 289 -3.68 10.51 -18.40
N ARG A 290 -2.94 11.13 -19.32
CA ARG A 290 -1.61 10.67 -19.72
C ARG A 290 -0.61 10.73 -18.57
N ALA A 291 -0.64 11.81 -17.79
CA ALA A 291 0.21 11.96 -16.61
C ALA A 291 -0.11 10.90 -15.53
N LEU A 292 -1.39 10.61 -15.26
CA LEU A 292 -1.79 9.57 -14.32
C LEU A 292 -1.32 8.18 -14.78
N VAL A 293 -1.49 7.86 -16.08
CA VAL A 293 -0.99 6.60 -16.65
C VAL A 293 0.52 6.50 -16.52
N LEU A 294 1.26 7.57 -16.86
CA LEU A 294 2.72 7.59 -16.73
C LEU A 294 3.14 7.33 -15.28
N SER A 295 2.52 8.02 -14.32
CA SER A 295 2.83 7.85 -12.90
C SER A 295 2.58 6.43 -12.40
N HIS A 296 1.38 5.90 -12.67
CA HIS A 296 1.01 4.57 -12.23
C HIS A 296 1.83 3.48 -12.91
N LEU A 297 2.05 3.59 -14.23
CA LEU A 297 2.76 2.57 -14.99
C LEU A 297 4.27 2.59 -14.73
N THR A 298 4.89 3.76 -14.49
CA THR A 298 6.28 3.83 -14.00
C THR A 298 6.41 3.15 -12.64
N SER A 299 5.44 3.33 -11.74
CA SER A 299 5.44 2.66 -10.43
C SER A 299 5.36 1.14 -10.58
N ILE A 300 4.46 0.64 -11.46
CA ILE A 300 4.31 -0.79 -11.76
C ILE A 300 5.62 -1.35 -12.36
N TYR A 301 6.21 -0.65 -13.33
CA TYR A 301 7.47 -1.03 -13.97
C TYR A 301 8.60 -1.22 -12.96
N ILE A 302 8.79 -0.28 -12.04
CA ILE A 302 9.81 -0.41 -10.98
C ILE A 302 9.45 -1.58 -10.05
N LYS A 303 8.16 -1.77 -9.74
CA LYS A 303 7.69 -2.86 -8.88
C LYS A 303 7.89 -4.26 -9.48
N GLN A 304 7.84 -4.43 -10.80
CA GLN A 304 8.06 -5.72 -11.46
C GLN A 304 9.43 -6.32 -11.08
N SER A 305 10.47 -5.49 -10.95
CA SER A 305 11.83 -5.93 -10.61
C SER A 305 12.09 -6.00 -9.10
N LEU A 306 11.36 -5.22 -8.29
CA LEU A 306 11.48 -5.22 -6.83
C LEU A 306 10.80 -6.44 -6.18
N GLY A 307 9.69 -6.89 -6.75
CA GLY A 307 8.80 -7.87 -6.12
C GLY A 307 7.81 -7.24 -5.14
N ARG A 308 6.90 -8.07 -4.61
CA ARG A 308 5.83 -7.60 -3.73
C ARG A 308 6.35 -7.18 -2.33
N LEU A 309 7.46 -7.74 -1.86
CA LEU A 309 7.95 -7.58 -0.50
C LEU A 309 9.39 -7.10 -0.47
N SER A 310 9.62 -6.02 0.26
CA SER A 310 10.92 -5.39 0.46
C SER A 310 10.86 -4.46 1.66
N ALA A 311 11.98 -4.30 2.37
CA ALA A 311 12.11 -3.22 3.34
C ALA A 311 12.34 -1.85 2.67
N LEU A 312 12.41 -1.76 1.33
CA LEU A 312 12.32 -0.51 0.59
C LEU A 312 10.89 0.01 0.61
N CYS A 313 10.69 1.24 1.05
CA CYS A 313 9.36 1.84 1.09
C CYS A 313 8.79 1.99 -0.32
N GLY A 314 7.60 1.40 -0.57
CA GLY A 314 6.88 1.57 -1.83
C GLY A 314 6.55 3.04 -2.16
N CYS A 315 6.55 3.92 -1.16
CA CYS A 315 6.48 5.37 -1.38
C CYS A 315 7.58 5.89 -2.30
N VAL A 316 8.81 5.37 -2.19
CA VAL A 316 9.94 5.75 -3.06
C VAL A 316 9.59 5.46 -4.51
N VAL A 317 9.07 4.26 -4.77
CA VAL A 317 8.68 3.81 -6.11
C VAL A 317 7.55 4.68 -6.67
N ALA A 318 6.48 4.88 -5.89
CA ALA A 318 5.33 5.66 -6.32
C ALA A 318 5.67 7.16 -6.52
N SER A 319 6.53 7.72 -5.66
CA SER A 319 7.01 9.10 -5.79
C SER A 319 7.88 9.27 -7.03
N THR A 320 8.65 8.24 -7.41
CA THR A 320 9.41 8.23 -8.66
C THR A 320 8.50 8.29 -9.88
N GLY A 321 7.41 7.50 -9.88
CA GLY A 321 6.36 7.58 -10.90
C GLY A 321 5.71 8.97 -10.95
N ALA A 322 5.36 9.53 -9.80
CA ALA A 322 4.80 10.88 -9.72
C ALA A 322 5.75 11.93 -10.30
N SER A 323 7.06 11.83 -10.04
CA SER A 323 8.08 12.73 -10.60
C SER A 323 8.12 12.70 -12.13
N ALA A 324 8.07 11.50 -12.73
CA ALA A 324 7.99 11.33 -14.19
C ALA A 324 6.74 12.01 -14.78
N ALA A 325 5.60 11.89 -14.10
CA ALA A 325 4.35 12.52 -14.51
C ALA A 325 4.35 14.04 -14.36
N LEU A 326 4.98 14.58 -13.30
CA LEU A 326 5.17 16.02 -13.13
C LEU A 326 6.00 16.60 -14.27
N VAL A 327 7.10 15.93 -14.66
CA VAL A 327 7.89 16.33 -15.85
C VAL A 327 7.03 16.39 -17.10
N TYR A 328 6.18 15.39 -17.34
CA TYR A 328 5.27 15.38 -18.48
C TYR A 328 4.30 16.58 -18.44
N LEU A 329 3.70 16.88 -17.27
CA LEU A 329 2.81 18.03 -17.10
C LEU A 329 3.53 19.38 -17.30
N MET A 330 4.83 19.44 -17.00
CA MET A 330 5.70 20.60 -17.27
C MET A 330 6.12 20.72 -18.75
N GLY A 331 5.70 19.80 -19.62
CA GLY A 331 6.05 19.78 -21.05
C GLY A 331 7.37 19.08 -21.37
N GLY A 332 7.93 18.31 -20.44
CA GLY A 332 9.17 17.55 -20.63
C GLY A 332 9.00 16.32 -21.51
N GLY A 333 10.08 15.97 -22.24
CA GLY A 333 10.16 14.77 -23.07
C GLY A 333 10.69 13.55 -22.31
N PHE A 334 10.89 12.44 -23.04
CA PHE A 334 11.43 11.20 -22.48
C PHE A 334 12.79 11.40 -21.77
N ALA A 335 13.66 12.25 -22.31
CA ALA A 335 14.97 12.52 -21.70
C ALA A 335 14.84 13.16 -20.30
N GLN A 336 13.94 14.14 -20.14
CA GLN A 336 13.67 14.75 -18.84
C GLN A 336 12.99 13.76 -17.89
N VAL A 337 12.11 12.88 -18.39
CA VAL A 337 11.51 11.82 -17.57
C VAL A 337 12.58 10.88 -17.02
N CYS A 338 13.51 10.42 -17.86
CA CYS A 338 14.65 9.61 -17.43
C CYS A 338 15.52 10.35 -16.40
N ALA A 339 15.80 11.63 -16.61
CA ALA A 339 16.57 12.44 -15.67
C ALA A 339 15.87 12.56 -14.31
N ALA A 340 14.56 12.80 -14.29
CA ALA A 340 13.80 12.89 -13.05
C ALA A 340 13.79 11.56 -12.28
N ILE A 341 13.62 10.44 -12.97
CA ILE A 341 13.70 9.10 -12.35
C ILE A 341 15.10 8.86 -11.75
N LYS A 342 16.18 9.17 -12.48
CA LYS A 342 17.55 9.05 -11.95
C LYS A 342 17.77 9.94 -10.72
N ASN A 343 17.30 11.18 -10.77
CA ASN A 343 17.37 12.12 -9.65
C ASN A 343 16.61 11.59 -8.42
N MET A 344 15.45 10.95 -8.61
CA MET A 344 14.69 10.32 -7.52
C MET A 344 15.45 9.15 -6.88
N VAL A 345 16.05 8.29 -7.72
CA VAL A 345 16.86 7.15 -7.25
C VAL A 345 18.06 7.64 -6.45
N ALA A 346 18.76 8.66 -6.93
CA ALA A 346 19.90 9.22 -6.19
C ALA A 346 19.51 9.84 -4.85
N ASN A 347 18.31 10.43 -4.75
CA ASN A 347 17.90 11.19 -3.57
C ASN A 347 17.23 10.32 -2.48
N LEU A 348 16.36 9.37 -2.83
CA LEU A 348 15.40 8.79 -1.89
C LEU A 348 15.50 7.26 -1.68
N THR A 349 16.49 6.59 -2.26
CA THR A 349 16.62 5.11 -2.22
C THR A 349 16.58 4.51 -0.80
N GLY A 350 17.06 5.20 0.23
CA GLY A 350 17.22 4.64 1.58
C GLY A 350 15.97 4.59 2.47
N MET A 351 14.80 5.03 2.01
CA MET A 351 13.61 5.09 2.86
C MET A 351 13.07 3.68 3.18
N ILE A 352 13.09 3.30 4.46
CA ILE A 352 12.69 1.96 4.91
C ILE A 352 11.17 1.80 5.08
N CYS A 353 10.66 0.57 4.92
CA CYS A 353 9.28 0.16 5.15
C CYS A 353 9.15 -0.70 6.42
N ASP A 354 8.65 -0.09 7.48
CA ASP A 354 8.38 -0.69 8.78
C ASP A 354 6.87 -0.84 9.04
N GLY A 355 6.11 -1.15 7.98
CA GLY A 355 4.68 -1.47 8.08
C GLY A 355 3.70 -0.30 7.90
N ALA A 356 2.43 -0.63 7.76
CA ALA A 356 1.34 0.33 7.57
C ALA A 356 0.95 1.01 8.90
N LYS A 357 0.88 2.34 8.89
CA LYS A 357 0.61 3.16 10.09
C LYS A 357 0.30 4.62 9.74
N PRO A 358 -0.32 5.40 10.65
CA PRO A 358 -0.53 6.83 10.46
C PRO A 358 0.71 7.64 10.06
N ALA A 359 1.92 7.24 10.51
CA ALA A 359 3.16 7.92 10.14
C ALA A 359 3.56 7.74 8.66
N CYS A 360 2.87 6.88 7.89
CA CYS A 360 3.09 6.78 6.44
C CYS A 360 2.85 8.11 5.73
N SER A 361 1.97 8.99 6.22
CA SER A 361 1.72 10.30 5.62
C SER A 361 2.97 11.19 5.61
N MET A 362 3.84 11.06 6.61
CA MET A 362 5.13 11.77 6.68
C MET A 362 6.10 11.25 5.62
N LYS A 363 6.26 9.93 5.49
CA LYS A 363 7.10 9.31 4.46
C LYS A 363 6.63 9.67 3.05
N ILE A 364 5.31 9.72 2.85
CA ILE A 364 4.70 10.15 1.59
C ILE A 364 4.99 11.62 1.31
N SER A 365 4.84 12.50 2.31
CA SER A 365 5.16 13.91 2.17
C SER A 365 6.61 14.14 1.74
N SER A 366 7.58 13.46 2.37
CA SER A 366 9.00 13.52 1.97
C SER A 366 9.23 12.98 0.55
N GLY A 367 8.49 11.95 0.16
CA GLY A 367 8.59 11.37 -1.18
C GLY A 367 8.10 12.33 -2.26
N VAL A 368 6.91 12.91 -2.08
CA VAL A 368 6.33 13.80 -3.11
C VAL A 368 6.99 15.17 -3.16
N SER A 369 7.54 15.68 -2.05
CA SER A 369 8.37 16.89 -2.08
C SER A 369 9.65 16.65 -2.88
N THR A 370 10.24 15.46 -2.73
CA THR A 370 11.38 15.01 -3.54
C THR A 370 11.00 14.86 -5.01
N SER A 371 9.80 14.35 -5.33
CA SER A 371 9.28 14.29 -6.71
C SER A 371 9.29 15.65 -7.40
N VAL A 372 8.77 16.67 -6.72
CA VAL A 372 8.74 18.04 -7.26
C VAL A 372 10.16 18.55 -7.52
N MET A 373 11.07 18.37 -6.54
CA MET A 373 12.48 18.78 -6.68
C MET A 373 13.18 18.08 -7.84
N SER A 374 13.04 16.76 -7.96
CA SER A 374 13.67 15.96 -9.02
C SER A 374 13.12 16.30 -10.41
N ALA A 375 11.81 16.56 -10.53
CA ALA A 375 11.19 17.02 -11.76
C ALA A 375 11.69 18.42 -12.16
N MET A 376 11.79 19.35 -11.21
CA MET A 376 12.35 20.68 -11.45
C MET A 376 13.80 20.63 -11.92
N LEU A 377 14.65 19.80 -11.31
CA LEU A 377 16.03 19.61 -11.75
C LEU A 377 16.10 19.10 -13.19
N ALA A 378 15.31 18.08 -13.51
CA ALA A 378 15.25 17.52 -14.85
C ALA A 378 14.80 18.55 -15.90
N MET A 379 13.79 19.37 -15.58
CA MET A 379 13.31 20.43 -16.47
C MET A 379 14.34 21.55 -16.66
N ASN A 380 15.24 21.76 -15.69
CA ASN A 380 16.38 22.68 -15.81
C ASN A 380 17.62 22.03 -16.45
N GLY A 381 17.47 20.85 -17.08
CA GLY A 381 18.58 20.14 -17.74
C GLY A 381 19.58 19.50 -16.78
N THR A 382 19.23 19.34 -15.50
CA THR A 382 20.10 18.72 -14.48
C THR A 382 19.70 17.27 -14.24
N CYS A 383 20.68 16.38 -14.41
CA CYS A 383 20.58 14.96 -14.11
C CYS A 383 21.83 14.53 -13.34
N VAL A 384 21.65 13.73 -12.30
CA VAL A 384 22.76 13.01 -11.65
C VAL A 384 23.51 12.15 -12.66
N SER A 385 24.83 12.14 -12.54
CA SER A 385 25.73 11.44 -13.46
C SER A 385 25.92 9.96 -13.07
N SER A 386 26.38 9.13 -14.00
CA SER A 386 26.72 7.73 -13.72
C SER A 386 27.93 7.54 -12.78
N GLY A 387 28.67 8.61 -12.48
CA GLY A 387 29.72 8.59 -11.45
C GLY A 387 29.18 8.70 -10.02
N GLU A 388 27.89 8.99 -9.85
CA GLU A 388 27.27 9.23 -8.55
C GLU A 388 26.49 8.01 -8.06
N GLY A 389 27.14 7.21 -7.20
CA GLY A 389 26.49 6.14 -6.46
C GLY A 389 25.98 5.00 -7.36
N ILE A 390 24.67 4.74 -7.33
CA ILE A 390 24.02 3.60 -7.99
C ILE A 390 23.40 3.95 -9.35
N ILE A 391 23.66 5.15 -9.86
CA ILE A 391 23.10 5.65 -11.11
C ILE A 391 23.88 5.10 -12.31
N SER A 392 23.18 4.82 -13.40
CA SER A 392 23.76 4.38 -14.68
C SER A 392 23.36 5.30 -15.82
N GLU A 393 24.13 5.27 -16.92
CA GLU A 393 23.74 5.96 -18.16
C GLU A 393 22.41 5.43 -18.70
N ASP A 394 22.22 4.12 -18.62
CA ASP A 394 20.95 3.46 -18.90
C ASP A 394 19.98 3.63 -17.72
N ILE A 395 18.76 4.08 -18.03
CA ILE A 395 17.68 4.26 -17.08
C ILE A 395 17.19 2.92 -16.51
N ASP A 396 17.08 1.88 -17.34
CA ASP A 396 16.60 0.57 -16.93
C ASP A 396 17.62 -0.11 -16.01
N LYS A 397 18.92 0.10 -16.26
CA LYS A 397 19.98 -0.33 -15.34
C LYS A 397 19.95 0.41 -14.00
N THR A 398 19.62 1.71 -14.01
CA THR A 398 19.44 2.49 -12.77
C THR A 398 18.30 1.94 -11.91
N ILE A 399 17.16 1.64 -12.54
CA ILE A 399 16.03 0.99 -11.86
C ILE A 399 16.40 -0.40 -11.37
N HIS A 400 17.10 -1.20 -12.18
CA HIS A 400 17.58 -2.51 -11.76
C HIS A 400 18.42 -2.41 -10.48
N ASN A 401 19.40 -1.49 -10.42
CA ASN A 401 20.24 -1.27 -9.24
C ASN A 401 19.40 -0.92 -7.99
N LEU A 402 18.44 0.00 -8.10
CA LEU A 402 17.50 0.31 -7.02
C LEU A 402 16.75 -0.94 -6.55
N THR A 403 16.20 -1.69 -7.50
CA THR A 403 15.36 -2.84 -7.18
C THR A 403 16.13 -4.02 -6.61
N SER A 404 17.38 -4.25 -7.03
CA SER A 404 18.28 -5.25 -6.42
C SER A 404 18.63 -4.91 -4.98
N ILE A 405 18.87 -3.64 -4.64
CA ILE A 405 19.08 -3.25 -3.23
C ILE A 405 17.84 -3.58 -2.40
N GLY A 406 16.66 -3.19 -2.87
CA GLY A 406 15.41 -3.46 -2.17
C GLY A 406 15.07 -4.94 -2.08
N ARG A 407 15.33 -5.72 -3.13
CA ARG A 407 14.96 -7.15 -3.21
C ARG A 407 15.95 -8.06 -2.49
N GLU A 408 17.24 -7.77 -2.60
CA GLU A 408 18.32 -8.65 -2.16
C GLU A 408 18.91 -8.16 -0.83
N ALA A 409 19.47 -6.94 -0.80
CA ALA A 409 20.19 -6.43 0.36
C ALA A 409 19.28 -6.13 1.56
N MET A 410 18.07 -5.63 1.30
CA MET A 410 17.13 -5.20 2.35
C MET A 410 16.36 -6.35 3.02
N GLN A 411 16.64 -7.62 2.68
CA GLN A 411 16.05 -8.78 3.38
C GLN A 411 16.45 -8.84 4.85
N GLU A 412 17.74 -8.61 5.16
CA GLU A 412 18.22 -8.57 6.53
C GLU A 412 17.70 -7.34 7.29
N THR A 413 17.53 -6.21 6.59
CA THR A 413 16.86 -5.03 7.14
C THR A 413 15.43 -5.37 7.53
N ASP A 414 14.71 -6.14 6.70
CA ASP A 414 13.34 -6.54 6.98
C ASP A 414 13.22 -7.39 8.26
N LYS A 415 14.11 -8.38 8.41
CA LYS A 415 14.18 -9.24 9.60
C LYS A 415 14.44 -8.45 10.88
N LEU A 416 15.36 -7.48 10.84
CA LEU A 416 15.67 -6.65 12.01
C LEU A 416 14.50 -5.71 12.35
N VAL A 417 13.87 -5.10 11.33
CA VAL A 417 12.68 -4.28 11.53
C VAL A 417 11.57 -5.08 12.19
N LEU A 418 11.32 -6.31 11.72
CA LEU A 418 10.35 -7.22 12.32
C LEU A 418 10.64 -7.51 13.79
N ARG A 419 11.88 -7.86 14.11
CA ARG A 419 12.30 -8.12 15.49
C ARG A 419 12.04 -6.91 16.39
N ILE A 420 12.44 -5.72 15.96
CA ILE A 420 12.20 -4.47 16.69
C ILE A 420 10.69 -4.19 16.90
N MET A 421 9.84 -4.60 15.95
CA MET A 421 8.40 -4.41 16.05
C MET A 421 7.74 -5.41 17.01
N VAL A 422 8.26 -6.64 17.09
CA VAL A 422 7.72 -7.72 17.93
C VAL A 422 8.21 -7.62 19.37
N ASP A 423 9.42 -7.10 19.61
CA ASP A 423 10.02 -6.99 20.96
C ASP A 423 9.50 -5.78 21.79
N LYS A 424 8.44 -5.11 21.33
CA LYS A 424 7.79 -3.98 22.03
C LYS A 424 6.61 -4.44 22.86
#